data_AF-A0A183E478-F1
#
_entry.id   AF-A0A183E478-F1
#
_cell.length_a   1.000
_cell.length_b   1.000
_cell.length_c   1.000
_cell.angle_alpha   90.00
_cell.angle_beta   90.00
_cell.angle_gamma   90.00
#
_symmetry.space_group_name_H-M   'P 1'
#
loop_
_entity.id
_entity.type
_entity.pdbx_description
1 polymer ?
#
loop_
_entity_poly.entity_id
_entity_poly.type
_entity_poly.pdbx_seq_one_letter_code
_entity_poly.pdbx_strand_id
1 'polypeptide(L)'
;MHSDMVKAEQGVTSLCSTDQGRVLMAWHGDANHVAVSYVEAHSRRFCVFDQDGELISCLQHTDTVEEALAYRPTGNLIATSAVRDGFRHIVLHERNGQRRSEFELGPCELGSVIEWMGWNTDGNILAVRLRNERFTEQGIDQY
;
A
#
# COMPACT_ATOMS: atom_id res chain seq x y z
N MET A 1 -12.60 -44.43 4.16
CA MET A 1 -11.92 -43.60 3.15
C MET A 1 -12.46 -42.18 3.33
N HIS A 2 -11.89 -41.43 4.28
CA HIS A 2 -12.30 -40.05 4.56
C HIS A 2 -11.31 -39.17 3.79
N SER A 3 -11.82 -38.34 2.89
CA SER A 3 -11.01 -37.42 2.09
C SER A 3 -10.51 -36.29 2.99
N ASP A 4 -9.22 -36.25 3.23
CA ASP A 4 -8.57 -35.08 3.80
C ASP A 4 -8.61 -33.96 2.75
N MET A 5 -9.43 -32.95 3.01
CA MET A 5 -9.31 -31.66 2.33
C MET A 5 -7.95 -31.08 2.72
N VAL A 6 -7.04 -31.01 1.75
CA VAL A 6 -5.83 -30.20 1.85
C VAL A 6 -6.28 -28.75 2.00
N LYS A 7 -6.18 -28.25 3.22
CA LYS A 7 -6.32 -26.82 3.52
C LYS A 7 -5.12 -26.14 2.86
N ALA A 8 -5.35 -25.39 1.79
CA ALA A 8 -4.31 -24.59 1.17
C ALA A 8 -3.77 -23.63 2.23
N GLU A 9 -2.48 -23.76 2.58
CA GLU A 9 -1.77 -22.75 3.36
C GLU A 9 -1.67 -21.49 2.49
N GLN A 10 -2.64 -20.60 2.66
CA GLN A 10 -2.55 -19.22 2.20
C GLN A 10 -1.27 -18.65 2.84
N GLY A 11 -0.26 -18.33 2.01
CA GLY A 11 1.02 -17.83 2.48
C GLY A 11 0.81 -16.68 3.47
N VAL A 12 1.28 -16.86 4.71
CA VAL A 12 1.16 -15.85 5.76
C VAL A 12 1.98 -14.64 5.31
N THR A 13 1.29 -13.65 4.76
CA THR A 13 1.87 -12.36 4.44
C THR A 13 2.09 -11.64 5.77
N SER A 14 3.35 -11.52 6.20
CA SER A 14 3.67 -10.84 7.45
C SER A 14 3.67 -9.32 7.27
N LEU A 15 3.29 -8.58 8.31
CA LEU A 15 3.43 -7.12 8.36
C LEU A 15 4.87 -6.69 8.12
N CYS A 16 5.05 -5.56 7.45
CA CYS A 16 6.34 -4.90 7.40
C CYS A 16 6.80 -4.54 8.83
N SER A 17 8.09 -4.71 9.12
CA SER A 17 8.65 -4.39 10.45
C SER A 17 8.53 -2.92 10.84
N THR A 18 8.34 -2.04 9.86
CA THR A 18 8.16 -0.60 10.05
C THR A 18 6.69 -0.16 10.08
N ASP A 19 5.75 -1.09 9.96
CA ASP A 19 4.32 -0.79 10.01
C ASP A 19 3.92 -0.32 11.43
N GLN A 20 3.14 0.77 11.52
CA GLN A 20 2.74 1.37 12.80
C GLN A 20 1.29 1.00 13.17
N GLY A 21 0.63 0.16 12.39
CA GLY A 21 -0.76 -0.24 12.60
C GLY A 21 -1.77 0.86 12.35
N ARG A 22 -1.40 1.97 11.69
CA ARG A 22 -2.32 3.08 11.44
C ARG A 22 -3.34 2.69 10.38
N VAL A 23 -4.58 3.13 10.61
CA VAL A 23 -5.62 3.12 9.58
C VAL A 23 -5.41 4.32 8.67
N LEU A 24 -5.27 4.06 7.36
CA LEU A 24 -5.15 5.10 6.34
C LEU A 24 -6.45 5.19 5.55
N MET A 25 -6.83 6.41 5.17
CA MET A 25 -7.97 6.67 4.30
C MET A 25 -7.53 7.52 3.12
N ALA A 26 -8.01 7.18 1.92
CA ALA A 26 -7.80 7.98 0.72
C ALA A 26 -9.09 8.07 -0.10
N TRP A 27 -9.52 9.29 -0.40
CA TRP A 27 -10.75 9.56 -1.14
C TRP A 27 -10.46 9.69 -2.64
N HIS A 28 -11.37 9.17 -3.46
CA HIS A 28 -11.43 9.55 -4.88
C HIS A 28 -11.88 11.02 -5.00
N GLY A 29 -11.54 11.68 -6.13
CA GLY A 29 -11.78 13.11 -6.32
C GLY A 29 -13.25 13.53 -6.39
N ASP A 30 -14.15 12.59 -6.68
CA ASP A 30 -15.61 12.82 -6.69
C ASP A 30 -16.29 12.52 -5.34
N ALA A 31 -15.54 12.08 -4.34
CA ALA A 31 -16.02 11.66 -3.02
C ALA A 31 -17.03 10.49 -3.02
N ASN A 32 -17.25 9.80 -4.14
CA ASN A 32 -18.15 8.64 -4.20
C ASN A 32 -17.50 7.36 -3.66
N HIS A 33 -16.19 7.37 -3.43
CA HIS A 33 -15.41 6.20 -3.04
C HIS A 33 -14.30 6.56 -2.06
N VAL A 34 -14.07 5.68 -1.08
CA VAL A 34 -12.94 5.77 -0.16
C VAL A 34 -12.21 4.42 -0.10
N ALA A 35 -10.89 4.47 -0.21
CA ALA A 35 -10.01 3.35 0.11
C ALA A 35 -9.59 3.45 1.57
N VAL A 36 -9.72 2.36 2.32
CA VAL A 36 -9.32 2.26 3.74
C VAL A 36 -8.29 1.15 3.86
N SER A 37 -7.08 1.49 4.30
CA SER A 37 -6.02 0.51 4.61
C SER A 37 -5.89 0.32 6.11
N TYR A 38 -5.83 -0.93 6.54
CA TYR A 38 -5.77 -1.32 7.93
C TYR A 38 -5.05 -2.66 8.10
N VAL A 39 -4.65 -2.95 9.34
CA VAL A 39 -4.04 -4.23 9.70
C VAL A 39 -5.13 -5.20 10.12
N GLU A 40 -5.12 -6.38 9.51
CA GLU A 40 -5.99 -7.51 9.81
C GLU A 40 -5.16 -8.79 9.91
N ALA A 41 -5.31 -9.54 11.01
CA ALA A 41 -4.67 -10.84 11.20
C ALA A 41 -3.14 -10.86 10.92
N HIS A 42 -2.42 -9.82 11.35
CA HIS A 42 -0.97 -9.64 11.14
C HIS A 42 -0.54 -9.45 9.68
N SER A 43 -1.44 -8.88 8.86
CA SER A 43 -1.14 -8.43 7.51
C SER A 43 -1.85 -7.11 7.24
N ARG A 44 -1.31 -6.29 6.33
CA ARG A 44 -2.01 -5.07 5.89
C ARG A 44 -2.82 -5.37 4.63
N ARG A 45 -4.07 -4.92 4.63
CA ARG A 45 -4.95 -4.92 3.46
C ARG A 45 -5.51 -3.52 3.23
N PHE A 46 -6.16 -3.33 2.09
CA PHE A 46 -7.07 -2.22 1.91
C PHE A 46 -8.38 -2.71 1.31
N CYS A 47 -9.45 -2.01 1.65
CA CYS A 47 -10.78 -2.19 1.08
C CYS A 47 -11.27 -0.88 0.49
N VAL A 48 -12.17 -0.96 -0.48
CA VAL A 48 -12.82 0.19 -1.10
C VAL A 48 -14.30 0.15 -0.77
N PHE A 49 -14.81 1.28 -0.30
CA PHE A 49 -16.22 1.48 0.03
C PHE A 49 -16.79 2.58 -0.86
N ASP A 50 -18.09 2.51 -1.14
CA ASP A 50 -18.80 3.63 -1.76
C ASP A 50 -19.24 4.69 -0.74
N GLN A 51 -19.91 5.73 -1.23
CA GLN A 51 -20.44 6.84 -0.42
C GLN A 51 -21.46 6.43 0.65
N ASP A 52 -22.14 5.29 0.45
CA ASP A 52 -23.13 4.76 1.39
C ASP A 52 -22.45 3.85 2.44
N GLY A 53 -21.15 3.60 2.29
CA GLY A 53 -20.35 2.75 3.17
C GLY A 53 -20.41 1.27 2.80
N GLU A 54 -20.97 0.93 1.64
CA GLU A 54 -21.04 -0.45 1.17
C GLU A 54 -19.69 -0.92 0.64
N LEU A 55 -19.35 -2.17 0.94
CA LEU A 55 -18.08 -2.75 0.51
C LEU A 55 -18.09 -3.08 -0.98
N ILE A 56 -17.16 -2.49 -1.73
CA ILE A 56 -16.99 -2.76 -3.17
C ILE A 56 -15.98 -3.87 -3.40
N SER A 57 -14.80 -3.75 -2.79
CA SER A 57 -13.71 -4.71 -2.97
C SER A 57 -12.71 -4.65 -1.84
N CYS A 58 -11.86 -5.65 -1.76
CA CYS A 58 -10.65 -5.58 -0.96
C CYS A 58 -9.49 -6.28 -1.65
N LEU A 59 -8.28 -5.84 -1.32
CA LEU A 59 -7.06 -6.47 -1.75
C LEU A 59 -6.98 -7.92 -1.24
N GLN A 60 -6.58 -8.84 -2.11
CA GLN A 60 -6.27 -10.21 -1.73
C GLN A 60 -4.90 -10.27 -1.01
N HIS A 61 -4.74 -11.21 -0.09
CA HIS A 61 -3.50 -11.37 0.69
C HIS A 61 -2.38 -11.95 -0.17
N THR A 62 -1.75 -11.12 -1.00
CA THR A 62 -0.74 -11.59 -1.96
C THR A 62 0.63 -10.97 -1.77
N ASP A 63 0.74 -9.85 -1.05
CA ASP A 63 1.97 -9.05 -0.96
C ASP A 63 2.16 -8.47 0.44
N THR A 64 3.41 -8.31 0.89
CA THR A 64 3.74 -7.52 2.10
C THR A 64 3.51 -6.04 1.82
N VAL A 65 2.24 -5.64 1.91
CA VAL A 65 1.79 -4.26 1.73
C VAL A 65 2.29 -3.41 2.90
N GLU A 66 2.85 -2.26 2.57
CA GLU A 66 3.31 -1.28 3.54
C GLU A 66 2.20 -0.27 3.89
N GLU A 67 2.40 0.46 4.98
CA GLU A 67 1.52 1.54 5.43
C GLU A 67 1.64 2.78 4.51
N ALA A 68 1.17 2.66 3.26
CA ALA A 68 1.16 3.72 2.27
C ALA A 68 -0.07 3.57 1.36
N LEU A 69 -0.85 4.65 1.22
CA LEU A 69 -2.10 4.66 0.44
C LEU A 69 -2.31 6.01 -0.24
N ALA A 70 -2.66 6.00 -1.52
CA ALA A 70 -3.14 7.19 -2.23
C ALA A 70 -4.16 6.83 -3.31
N TYR A 71 -5.31 7.51 -3.34
CA TYR A 71 -6.30 7.34 -4.40
C TYR A 71 -6.09 8.47 -5.42
N ARG A 72 -5.91 8.09 -6.69
CA ARG A 72 -5.87 9.03 -7.81
C ARG A 72 -7.20 9.79 -7.90
N PRO A 73 -7.20 11.14 -7.93
CA PRO A 73 -8.42 11.93 -7.95
C PRO A 73 -9.21 11.83 -9.25
N THR A 74 -8.54 11.39 -10.33
CA THR A 74 -9.13 11.15 -11.66
C THR A 74 -8.99 9.69 -12.04
N GLY A 75 -10.04 9.09 -12.60
CA GLY A 75 -10.01 7.70 -13.06
C GLY A 75 -10.27 6.71 -11.91
N ASN A 76 -9.46 5.65 -11.82
CA ASN A 76 -9.80 4.49 -10.97
C ASN A 76 -8.60 3.86 -10.26
N LEU A 77 -7.48 4.58 -10.13
CA LEU A 77 -6.24 3.99 -9.61
C LEU A 77 -6.04 4.29 -8.13
N ILE A 78 -5.68 3.24 -7.39
CA ILE A 78 -5.28 3.29 -5.99
C ILE A 78 -3.83 2.83 -5.93
N ALA A 79 -2.96 3.66 -5.35
CA ALA A 79 -1.55 3.35 -5.15
C ALA A 79 -1.32 2.81 -3.75
N THR A 80 -0.63 1.68 -3.66
CA THR A 80 -0.07 1.11 -2.43
C THR A 80 1.42 0.88 -2.62
N SER A 81 2.15 0.61 -1.54
CA SER A 81 3.52 0.10 -1.61
C SER A 81 3.58 -1.34 -1.11
N ALA A 82 4.46 -2.14 -1.69
CA ALA A 82 4.74 -3.49 -1.25
C ALA A 82 6.24 -3.81 -1.35
N VAL A 83 6.74 -4.65 -0.46
CA VAL A 83 8.12 -5.17 -0.53
C VAL A 83 8.10 -6.62 -0.98
N ARG A 84 8.87 -6.94 -2.02
CA ARG A 84 9.07 -8.29 -2.55
C ARG A 84 10.55 -8.52 -2.79
N ASP A 85 11.06 -9.64 -2.27
CA ASP A 85 12.47 -10.03 -2.44
C ASP A 85 13.50 -8.94 -2.07
N GLY A 86 13.15 -8.08 -1.10
CA GLY A 86 13.97 -6.96 -0.65
C GLY A 86 13.88 -5.70 -1.51
N PHE A 87 13.01 -5.65 -2.52
CA PHE A 87 12.77 -4.49 -3.37
C PHE A 87 11.40 -3.89 -3.09
N ARG A 88 11.34 -2.56 -3.06
CA ARG A 88 10.09 -1.81 -2.86
C ARG A 88 9.46 -1.52 -4.21
N HIS A 89 8.16 -1.80 -4.31
CA HIS A 89 7.36 -1.50 -5.48
C HIS A 89 6.16 -0.63 -5.08
N ILE A 90 5.85 0.36 -5.92
CA ILE A 90 4.51 0.94 -5.91
C ILE A 90 3.63 0.09 -6.81
N VAL A 91 2.48 -0.32 -6.27
CA VAL A 91 1.50 -1.13 -6.97
C VAL A 91 0.25 -0.30 -7.17
N LEU A 92 -0.23 -0.26 -8.42
CA LEU A 92 -1.45 0.43 -8.79
C LEU A 92 -2.56 -0.59 -8.97
N HIS A 93 -3.67 -0.37 -8.28
CA HIS A 93 -4.86 -1.22 -8.30
C HIS A 93 -6.05 -0.44 -8.84
N GLU A 94 -6.99 -1.14 -9.45
CA GLU A 94 -8.32 -0.61 -9.73
C GLU A 94 -9.23 -0.75 -8.51
N ARG A 95 -10.31 0.04 -8.41
CA ARG A 95 -11.26 -0.04 -7.28
C ARG A 95 -11.94 -1.39 -7.08
N ASN A 96 -11.90 -2.27 -8.08
CA ASN A 96 -12.40 -3.65 -8.00
C ASN A 96 -11.38 -4.61 -7.33
N GLY A 97 -10.23 -4.10 -6.90
CA GLY A 97 -9.15 -4.86 -6.27
C GLY A 97 -8.18 -5.51 -7.25
N GLN A 98 -8.34 -5.31 -8.56
CA GLN A 98 -7.41 -5.85 -9.55
C GLN A 98 -6.14 -5.00 -9.62
N ARG A 99 -5.00 -5.68 -9.57
CA ARG A 99 -3.70 -5.07 -9.84
C ARG A 99 -3.61 -4.69 -11.33
N ARG A 100 -3.34 -3.42 -11.60
CA ARG A 100 -3.24 -2.86 -12.95
C ARG A 100 -1.80 -2.77 -13.45
N SER A 101 -0.91 -2.26 -12.62
CA SER A 101 0.50 -2.08 -12.95
C SER A 101 1.34 -1.93 -11.68
N GLU A 102 2.66 -1.96 -11.84
CA GLU A 102 3.61 -1.69 -10.77
C GLU A 102 4.83 -0.95 -11.31
N PHE A 103 5.59 -0.33 -10.42
CA PHE A 103 6.93 0.14 -10.69
C PHE A 103 7.84 -0.07 -9.48
N GLU A 104 9.06 -0.51 -9.74
CA GLU A 104 10.09 -0.70 -8.72
C GLU A 104 10.71 0.66 -8.34
N LEU A 105 10.78 0.95 -7.04
CA LEU A 105 11.50 2.10 -6.50
C LEU A 105 12.98 1.79 -6.22
N GLY A 106 13.30 0.51 -6.01
CA GLY A 106 14.64 0.02 -5.73
C GLY A 106 14.71 -0.78 -4.43
N PRO A 107 15.93 -1.05 -3.92
CA PRO A 107 16.12 -1.82 -2.70
C PRO A 107 15.43 -1.19 -1.49
N CYS A 108 14.71 -2.00 -0.71
CA CYS A 108 14.15 -1.60 0.57
C CYS A 108 15.25 -1.67 1.65
N GLU A 109 15.83 -0.52 1.99
CA GLU A 109 16.79 -0.42 3.08
C GLU A 109 16.12 -0.66 4.44
N LEU A 110 16.88 -1.20 5.41
CA LEU A 110 16.41 -1.37 6.77
C LEU A 110 16.00 -0.02 7.36
N GLY A 111 14.81 0.07 7.95
CA GLY A 111 14.25 1.30 8.52
C GLY A 111 13.70 2.31 7.50
N SER A 112 13.84 2.04 6.20
CA SER A 112 13.23 2.87 5.15
C SER A 112 11.70 2.76 5.19
N VAL A 113 11.01 3.89 5.12
CA VAL A 113 9.54 3.94 5.03
C VAL A 113 9.07 4.93 3.98
N ILE A 114 7.92 4.66 3.37
CA ILE A 114 7.15 5.70 2.69
C ILE A 114 6.34 6.43 3.76
N GLU A 115 6.67 7.69 4.00
CA GLU A 115 5.95 8.52 4.97
C GLU A 115 4.65 9.07 4.39
N TRP A 116 4.63 9.29 3.08
CA TRP A 116 3.49 9.91 2.40
C TRP A 116 3.49 9.60 0.90
N MET A 117 2.28 9.47 0.34
CA MET A 117 2.03 9.45 -1.09
C MET A 117 0.86 10.36 -1.42
N GLY A 118 0.88 10.99 -2.60
CA GLY A 118 -0.24 11.79 -3.05
C GLY A 118 -0.18 12.09 -4.53
N TRP A 119 -1.36 12.16 -5.14
CA TRP A 119 -1.51 12.57 -6.53
C TRP A 119 -1.68 14.08 -6.63
N ASN A 120 -1.20 14.69 -7.71
CA ASN A 120 -1.62 16.05 -8.05
C ASN A 120 -3.10 16.07 -8.49
N THR A 121 -3.69 17.25 -8.59
CA THR A 121 -5.13 17.44 -8.88
C THR A 121 -5.58 16.79 -10.18
N ASP A 122 -4.76 16.84 -11.23
CA ASP A 122 -5.09 16.22 -12.53
C ASP A 122 -4.85 14.69 -12.53
N GLY A 123 -4.22 14.18 -11.47
CA GLY A 123 -3.90 12.77 -11.29
C GLY A 123 -2.83 12.22 -12.24
N ASN A 124 -2.04 13.05 -12.92
CA ASN A 124 -0.98 12.56 -13.81
C ASN A 124 0.39 12.41 -13.14
N ILE A 125 0.54 12.91 -11.91
CA ILE A 125 1.78 12.82 -11.12
C ILE A 125 1.45 12.20 -9.77
N LEU A 126 2.18 11.14 -9.41
CA LEU A 126 2.21 10.57 -8.06
C LEU A 126 3.51 10.99 -7.38
N ALA A 127 3.41 11.72 -6.28
CA ALA A 127 4.55 12.06 -5.43
C ALA A 127 4.67 11.01 -4.31
N VAL A 128 5.91 10.60 -4.02
CA VAL A 128 6.25 9.64 -2.97
C VAL A 128 7.34 10.25 -2.10
N ARG A 129 7.11 10.31 -0.79
CA ARG A 129 8.09 10.77 0.19
C ARG A 129 8.63 9.57 0.96
N LEU A 130 9.90 9.27 0.74
CA LEU A 130 10.64 8.26 1.48
C LEU A 130 11.43 8.89 2.62
N ARG A 131 11.46 8.23 3.77
CA ARG A 131 12.44 8.49 4.82
C ARG A 131 13.34 7.28 4.95
N ASN A 132 14.64 7.51 4.81
CA ASN A 132 15.67 6.51 5.06
C ASN A 132 16.47 6.95 6.27
N GLU A 133 16.77 6.02 7.18
CA GLU A 133 17.55 6.31 8.40
C GLU A 133 19.04 6.59 8.12
N ARG A 134 19.50 6.38 6.88
CA ARG A 134 20.89 6.62 6.47
C ARG A 134 21.26 8.09 6.26
N PHE A 135 20.29 9.00 6.09
CA PHE A 135 20.57 10.41 5.77
C PHE A 135 20.61 11.36 6.98
N THR A 136 20.40 10.86 8.19
CA THR A 136 20.44 11.68 9.41
C THR A 136 21.84 11.86 10.04
N GLU A 137 22.89 11.20 9.52
CA GLU A 137 24.24 11.29 10.12
C GLU A 137 25.38 11.75 9.17
N GLN A 138 25.09 12.27 7.99
CA GLN A 138 26.12 12.91 7.17
C GLN A 138 25.60 14.18 6.49
N GLY A 139 25.87 15.34 7.10
CA GLY A 139 25.87 16.58 6.34
C GLY A 139 25.35 17.85 7.00
N ILE A 140 25.64 18.12 8.28
CA ILE A 140 25.78 19.50 8.76
C ILE A 140 26.83 19.48 9.87
N ASP A 141 28.06 19.81 9.52
CA ASP A 141 29.09 20.45 10.35
C ASP A 141 30.45 20.20 9.70
N GLN A 142 30.81 21.03 8.72
CA GLN A 142 32.17 21.56 8.52
C GLN A 142 32.09 22.80 7.63
N TYR A 143 31.95 23.97 8.27
CA TYR A 143 32.57 25.24 7.86
C TYR A 143 32.94 26.01 9.13
#